data_AF-Q7P3F8-F1
#
_entry.id   AF-Q7P3F8-F1
#
_cell.length_a   1.000
_cell.length_b   1.000
_cell.length_c   1.000
_cell.angle_alpha   90.00
_cell.angle_beta   90.00
_cell.angle_gamma   90.00
#
_symmetry.space_group_name_H-M   'P 1'
#
loop_
_entity.id
_entity.type
_entity.pdbx_description
1 polymer ?
#
loop_
_entity_poly.entity_id
_entity_poly.type
_entity_poly.pdbx_seq_one_letter_code
_entity_poly.pdbx_strand_id
1 'polypeptide(L)' 'MTDIQLIKNKLCGYYNDEGYIKRLEMKDKLKIITLKSDNPDYDDIDIPEEMQEYFQINGRVVEVISKKKLL' A
#
# COMPACT_ATOMS: atom_id res chain seq x y z
N MET A 1 26.39 5.05 1.17
CA MET A 1 26.02 3.72 0.63
C MET A 1 24.52 3.76 0.38
N THR A 2 24.07 3.44 -0.82
CA THR A 2 22.64 3.41 -1.17
C THR A 2 22.17 1.97 -1.03
N ASP A 3 21.26 1.72 -0.10
CA ASP A 3 20.68 0.40 0.08
C ASP A 3 19.42 0.29 -0.81
N ILE A 4 19.43 -0.70 -1.71
CA ILE A 4 18.33 -0.99 -2.64
C ILE A 4 17.64 -2.27 -2.18
N GLN A 5 16.34 -2.18 -1.88
CA GLN A 5 15.54 -3.34 -1.50
C GLN A 5 14.37 -3.54 -2.48
N LEU A 6 14.29 -4.74 -3.07
CA LEU A 6 13.17 -5.16 -3.91
C LEU A 6 12.00 -5.56 -3.01
N ILE A 7 10.84 -4.91 -3.17
CA ILE A 7 9.63 -5.24 -2.41
C ILE A 7 8.60 -5.84 -3.37
N LYS A 8 8.29 -7.13 -3.19
CA LYS A 8 7.20 -7.79 -3.92
C LYS A 8 5.85 -7.48 -3.24
N ASN A 9 4.80 -7.31 -4.04
CA ASN A 9 3.39 -7.21 -3.60
C ASN A 9 2.97 -5.95 -2.82
N LYS A 10 3.74 -4.87 -2.87
CA LYS A 10 3.32 -3.56 -2.31
C LYS A 10 2.80 -2.66 -3.43
N LEU A 11 1.62 -2.09 -3.24
CA LEU A 11 0.96 -1.22 -4.22
C LEU A 11 0.89 0.22 -3.69
N CYS A 12 0.90 1.17 -4.61
CA CYS A 12 0.62 2.57 -4.31
C CYS A 12 -0.82 2.86 -4.75
N GLY A 13 -1.67 3.30 -3.82
CA GLY A 13 -3.07 3.65 -4.08
C GLY A 13 -3.39 5.04 -3.56
N TYR A 14 -4.31 5.73 -4.23
CA TYR A 14 -4.92 6.96 -3.72
C TYR A 14 -6.30 6.61 -3.17
N TYR A 15 -6.60 7.10 -1.98
CA TYR A 15 -7.92 7.02 -1.36
C TYR A 15 -8.17 8.33 -0.61
N ASN A 16 -9.30 8.99 -0.88
CA ASN A 16 -9.65 10.30 -0.29
C ASN A 16 -8.54 11.36 -0.42
N ASP A 17 -7.93 11.50 -1.60
CA ASP A 17 -6.82 12.43 -1.89
C ASP A 17 -5.52 12.18 -1.09
N GLU A 18 -5.47 11.14 -0.26
CA GLU A 18 -4.27 10.69 0.43
C GLU A 18 -3.60 9.51 -0.31
N GLY A 19 -2.28 9.61 -0.48
CA GLY A 19 -1.48 8.57 -1.11
C GLY A 19 -0.99 7.55 -0.09
N TYR A 20 -1.32 6.28 -0.31
CA TYR A 20 -0.92 5.18 0.57
C TYR A 20 -0.02 4.18 -0.14
N ILE A 21 1.04 3.75 0.55
CA ILE A 21 1.89 2.62 0.14
C ILE A 21 1.63 1.46 1.09
N LYS A 22 0.74 0.55 0.69
CA LYS A 22 0.31 -0.61 1.49
C LYS A 22 0.27 -1.88 0.64
N ARG A 23 0.20 -3.05 1.28
CA ARG A 23 -0.07 -4.31 0.56
C ARG A 23 -1.56 -4.43 0.31
N LEU A 24 -1.96 -4.93 -0.85
CA LEU A 24 -3.37 -5.10 -1.20
C LEU A 24 -3.77 -6.57 -1.06
N GLU A 25 -4.84 -6.84 -0.31
CA GLU A 25 -5.48 -8.15 -0.21
C GLU A 25 -6.93 -8.04 -0.66
N MET A 26 -7.35 -8.87 -1.61
CA MET A 26 -8.73 -8.94 -2.07
C MET A 26 -9.42 -10.12 -1.37
N LYS A 27 -10.48 -9.83 -0.62
CA LYS A 27 -11.31 -10.84 0.03
C LYS A 27 -12.56 -11.07 -0.81
N ASP A 28 -12.44 -11.81 -1.90
CA ASP A 28 -13.47 -11.97 -2.93
C ASP A 28 -14.86 -12.38 -2.39
N LYS A 29 -14.90 -13.25 -1.37
CA LYS A 29 -16.16 -13.70 -0.74
C LYS A 29 -16.91 -12.59 0.01
N LEU A 30 -16.17 -11.63 0.54
CA LEU A 30 -16.70 -10.49 1.29
C LEU A 30 -16.78 -9.24 0.41
N LYS A 31 -16.19 -9.29 -0.79
CA LYS A 31 -16.01 -8.15 -1.70
C LYS A 31 -15.39 -6.93 -1.01
N ILE A 32 -14.41 -7.16 -0.14
CA ILE A 32 -13.66 -6.12 0.56
C ILE A 32 -12.23 -6.12 0.03
N ILE A 33 -11.70 -4.93 -0.25
CA ILE A 33 -10.28 -4.71 -0.46
C ILE A 33 -9.67 -4.28 0.87
N THR A 34 -8.66 -5.01 1.34
CA THR A 34 -7.90 -4.63 2.54
C THR A 34 -6.54 -4.06 2.12
N LEU A 35 -6.24 -2.83 2.54
CA LEU A 35 -4.91 -2.25 2.51
C LEU A 35 -4.17 -2.62 3.79
N LYS A 36 -3.33 -3.65 3.71
CA LYS A 36 -2.56 -4.20 4.83
C LYS A 36 -1.38 -3.30 5.19
N SER A 37 -1.21 -3.06 6.48
CA SER A 37 -0.04 -2.40 7.05
C SER A 37 1.12 -3.36 7.27
N ASP A 38 2.31 -2.97 6.82
CA ASP A 38 3.54 -3.72 7.11
C ASP A 38 4.16 -3.27 8.45
N ASN A 39 3.82 -2.06 8.88
CA ASN A 39 4.24 -1.51 10.16
C ASN A 39 3.20 -1.89 11.23
N PRO A 40 3.59 -2.61 12.31
CA PRO A 40 2.67 -3.00 13.38
C PRO A 40 2.04 -1.81 14.13
N ASP A 41 2.62 -0.62 14.03
CA ASP A 41 2.06 0.59 14.65
C ASP A 41 0.87 1.18 13.89
N TYR A 42 0.53 0.63 12.71
CA TYR A 42 -0.54 1.12 11.85
C TYR A 42 -1.59 0.05 11.59
N ASP A 43 -2.85 0.43 11.68
CA ASP A 43 -3.98 -0.44 11.36
C ASP A 43 -4.11 -0.71 9.86
N ASP A 44 -4.76 -1.82 9.55
CA ASP A 44 -5.23 -2.14 8.21
C ASP A 44 -6.44 -1.26 7.84
N ILE A 45 -6.61 -0.99 6.55
CA ILE A 45 -7.76 -0.22 6.05
C ILE A 45 -8.61 -1.15 5.19
N ASP A 46 -9.88 -1.34 5.57
CA ASP A 46 -10.84 -2.09 4.76
C ASP A 46 -11.67 -1.12 3.91
N ILE A 47 -11.73 -1.38 2.60
CA ILE A 47 -12.49 -0.64 1.61
C ILE A 47 -13.69 -1.51 1.18
N PRO A 48 -14.91 -1.17 1.62
CA PRO A 48 -16.12 -1.92 1.26
C PRO A 48 -16.50 -1.68 -0.21
N GLU A 49 -17.31 -2.58 -0.78
CA GLU A 49 -17.65 -2.62 -2.22
C GLU A 49 -18.11 -1.26 -2.76
N GLU A 50 -18.97 -0.55 -2.03
CA GLU A 50 -19.51 0.75 -2.41
C GLU A 50 -18.45 1.86 -2.51
N MET A 51 -17.31 1.71 -1.82
CA MET A 51 -16.23 2.70 -1.86
C MET A 51 -15.12 2.34 -2.85
N GLN A 52 -15.19 1.16 -3.47
CA GLN A 52 -14.14 0.70 -4.39
C GLN A 52 -14.07 1.50 -5.69
N GLU A 53 -15.17 2.16 -6.10
CA GLU A 53 -15.16 3.03 -7.28
C GLU A 53 -14.25 4.27 -7.10
N TYR A 54 -14.01 4.67 -5.85
CA TYR A 54 -13.11 5.77 -5.49
C TYR A 54 -11.68 5.31 -5.21
N PHE A 55 -11.41 4.01 -5.22
CA PHE A 55 -10.09 3.46 -4.97
C PHE A 55 -9.35 3.21 -6.28
N GLN A 56 -8.21 3.88 -6.46
CA GLN A 56 -7.38 3.72 -7.65
C GLN A 56 -5.99 3.20 -7.30
N ILE A 57 -5.59 2.12 -7.98
CA ILE A 57 -4.22 1.60 -7.95
C ILE A 57 -3.39 2.37 -8.99
N ASN A 58 -2.37 3.09 -8.55
CA ASN A 58 -1.55 3.93 -9.42
C ASN A 58 -0.26 3.25 -9.88
N GLY A 59 0.15 2.20 -9.17
CA GLY A 59 1.32 1.43 -9.56
C GLY A 59 1.74 0.40 -8.53
N ARG A 60 2.70 -0.42 -8.94
CA ARG A 60 3.35 -1.40 -8.08
C ARG A 60 4.69 -0.85 -7.61
N VAL A 61 4.94 -0.91 -6.32
CA VAL A 61 6.27 -0.63 -5.77
C VAL A 61 7.20 -1.72 -6.27
N VAL A 62 8.27 -1.32 -6.96
CA VAL A 62 9.28 -2.24 -7.48
C VAL A 62 10.59 -2.16 -6.70
N GLU A 63 10.89 -1.00 -6.11
CA GLU A 63 12.15 -0.72 -5.46
C GLU A 63 11.97 0.33 -4.37
N VAL A 64 12.68 0.18 -3.26
CA VAL A 64 12.86 1.21 -2.24
C VAL A 64 14.33 1.60 -2.17
N ILE A 65 14.58 2.90 -2.32
CA ILE A 65 15.93 3.49 -2.27
C ILE A 65 16.04 4.29 -0.97
N SER A 66 16.91 3.87 -0.07
CA SER A 66 17.20 4.61 1.16
C SER A 66 18.54 5.33 1.06
N LYS A 67 18.51 6.66 1.22
CA LYS A 67 19.71 7.46 1.47
C LYS A 67 19.76 7.81 2.95
N LYS A 68 20.43 6.98 3.75
CA LYS A 68 20.78 7.36 5.12
C LYS A 68 21.64 8.62 5.08
N LYS A 69 21.11 9.74 5.57
CA LYS A 69 21.93 10.89 5.95
C LYS A 69 22.60 10.49 7.26
N LEU A 70 23.90 10.19 7.23
CA LEU A 70 24.70 10.13 8.45
C LEU A 70 24.66 11.54 9.03
N LEU A 71 23.91 11.70 10.13
CA LEU A 71 23.99 12.88 10.99
C LEU A 71 25.26 12.78 11.84
#